data_AF-A0ABD5NXM1-F1
#
_entry.id   AF-A0ABD5NXM1-F1
#
_cell.length_a   1.000
_cell.length_b   1.000
_cell.length_c   1.000
_cell.angle_alpha   90.00
_cell.angle_beta   90.00
_cell.angle_gamma   90.00
#
_symmetry.space_group_name_H-M   'P 1'
#
loop_
_entity.id
_entity.type
_entity.pdbx_description
1 polymer ?
#
loop_
_entity_poly.entity_id
_entity_poly.type
_entity_poly.pdbx_seq_one_letter_code
_entity_poly.pdbx_strand_id
1 'polypeptide(L)'
;MTESATAVLDRIVDEQKAVLLLESADRVVDELVVNVETLPEVGRREGAVFDVSIDDGSLVEATYRPEETRERRETARERFDRLSERLDE
;
A
#
# COMPACT_ATOMS: atom_id res chain seq x y z
N MET A 1 -9.03 2.96 21.40
CA MET A 1 -7.56 2.86 21.50
C MET A 1 -7.11 2.98 20.07
N THR A 2 -6.36 4.02 19.73
CA THR A 2 -5.98 4.25 18.35
C THR A 2 -4.74 3.42 18.05
N GLU A 3 -4.87 2.51 17.08
CA GLU A 3 -3.78 1.64 16.62
C GLU A 3 -3.22 2.21 15.31
N SER A 4 -1.90 2.32 15.23
CA SER A 4 -1.20 2.74 14.02
C SER A 4 -0.98 1.52 13.13
N ALA A 5 -1.37 1.61 11.86
CA ALA A 5 -1.15 0.57 10.86
C ALA A 5 -0.68 1.18 9.54
N THR A 6 -0.04 0.37 8.71
CA THR A 6 0.30 0.78 7.34
C THR A 6 -0.87 0.41 6.44
N ALA A 7 -1.27 1.30 5.54
CA ALA A 7 -2.31 1.03 4.54
C ALA A 7 -1.80 1.32 3.14
N VAL A 8 -2.06 0.41 2.20
CA VAL A 8 -1.70 0.57 0.80
C VAL A 8 -2.95 0.79 -0.03
N LEU A 9 -2.95 1.82 -0.87
CA LEU A 9 -4.03 2.08 -1.81
C LEU A 9 -3.98 1.07 -2.96
N ASP A 10 -4.86 0.06 -2.93
CA ASP A 10 -4.97 -0.97 -3.97
C ASP A 10 -5.60 -0.42 -5.24
N ARG A 11 -6.68 0.35 -5.11
CA ARG A 11 -7.38 0.98 -6.25
C ARG A 11 -8.30 2.11 -5.81
N ILE A 12 -8.67 2.94 -6.78
CA ILE A 12 -9.71 3.97 -6.62
C ILE A 12 -10.90 3.59 -7.50
N VAL A 13 -12.09 3.57 -6.91
CA VAL A 13 -13.37 3.25 -7.54
C VAL A 13 -14.15 4.55 -7.73
N ASP A 14 -14.57 4.81 -8.98
CA ASP A 14 -15.38 5.98 -9.37
C ASP A 14 -14.79 7.34 -8.95
N GLU A 15 -13.47 7.40 -8.73
CA GLU A 15 -12.77 8.60 -8.22
C GLU A 15 -13.37 9.17 -6.92
N GLN A 16 -14.12 8.34 -6.20
CA GLN A 16 -14.86 8.71 -4.99
C GLN A 16 -14.44 7.84 -3.82
N LYS A 17 -14.21 6.55 -4.08
CA LYS A 17 -13.84 5.57 -3.05
C LYS A 17 -12.44 5.05 -3.27
N ALA A 18 -11.66 5.00 -2.21
CA ALA A 18 -10.32 4.42 -2.19
C ALA A 18 -10.37 3.13 -1.37
N VAL A 19 -9.83 2.06 -1.94
CA VAL A 19 -9.67 0.77 -1.25
C VAL A 19 -8.27 0.72 -0.68
N LEU A 20 -8.18 0.67 0.65
CA LEU A 20 -6.94 0.63 1.42
C LEU A 20 -6.76 -0.76 2.01
N LEU A 21 -5.65 -1.42 1.73
CA LEU A 21 -5.28 -2.69 2.34
C LEU A 21 -4.43 -2.40 3.57
N LEU A 22 -4.90 -2.81 4.74
CA LEU A 22 -4.21 -2.65 6.01
C LEU A 22 -3.19 -3.76 6.19
N GLU A 23 -1.93 -3.37 6.29
CA GLU A 23 -0.80 -4.25 6.51
C GLU A 23 -0.30 -4.12 7.96
N SER A 24 -0.18 -5.27 8.61
CA SER A 24 0.48 -5.43 9.91
C SER A 24 1.55 -6.51 9.79
N ALA A 25 2.78 -6.18 10.15
CA ALA A 25 3.92 -7.10 10.10
C ALA A 25 4.08 -7.82 8.73
N ASP A 26 4.07 -7.05 7.64
CA ASP A 26 4.24 -7.52 6.24
C ASP A 26 3.10 -8.44 5.74
N ARG A 27 1.94 -8.44 6.41
CA ARG A 27 0.75 -9.17 5.97
C ARG A 27 -0.47 -8.26 5.95
N VAL A 28 -1.26 -8.37 4.89
CA VAL A 28 -2.60 -7.79 4.82
C VAL A 28 -3.47 -8.45 5.90
N VAL A 29 -3.90 -7.66 6.86
CA VAL A 29 -4.76 -8.10 7.97
C VAL A 29 -6.20 -7.68 7.77
N ASP A 30 -6.44 -6.58 7.03
CA ASP A 30 -7.77 -6.02 6.86
C ASP A 30 -7.89 -5.16 5.58
N GLU A 31 -9.10 -4.80 5.19
CA GLU A 31 -9.39 -3.96 4.03
C GLU A 31 -10.37 -2.86 4.44
N LEU A 32 -10.03 -1.62 4.11
CA LEU A 32 -10.82 -0.45 4.45
C LEU A 32 -11.18 0.37 3.22
N VAL A 33 -12.47 0.61 3.04
CA VAL A 33 -12.98 1.46 1.96
C VAL A 33 -13.30 2.83 2.52
N VAL A 34 -12.56 3.85 2.08
CA VAL A 34 -12.73 5.24 2.52
C VAL A 34 -13.01 6.15 1.33
N ASN A 35 -13.50 7.38 1.58
CA ASN A 35 -13.64 8.34 0.48
C ASN A 35 -12.25 8.82 0.07
N VAL A 36 -11.98 8.88 -1.24
CA VAL A 36 -10.69 9.35 -1.75
C VAL A 36 -10.41 10.79 -1.33
N GLU A 37 -11.47 11.55 -1.06
CA GLU A 37 -11.41 12.92 -0.55
C GLU A 37 -10.76 13.03 0.84
N THR A 38 -10.83 11.97 1.65
CA THR A 38 -10.17 11.91 2.97
C THR A 38 -8.67 11.66 2.84
N LEU A 39 -8.24 11.13 1.69
CA LEU A 39 -6.84 10.89 1.43
C LEU A 39 -6.18 12.16 0.89
N PRO A 40 -4.93 12.42 1.30
CA PRO A 40 -4.19 13.56 0.77
C PRO A 40 -3.91 13.35 -0.73
N GLU A 41 -4.12 14.43 -1.50
CA GLU A 41 -4.10 14.42 -2.97
C GLU A 41 -2.79 13.87 -3.55
N VAL A 42 -1.68 14.12 -2.85
CA VAL A 42 -0.34 13.66 -3.19
C VAL A 42 -0.20 12.14 -3.27
N GLY A 43 -1.07 11.39 -2.58
CA GLY A 43 -1.06 9.94 -2.52
C GLY A 43 -2.24 9.28 -3.22
N ARG A 44 -3.14 10.00 -3.89
CA ARG A 44 -4.33 9.44 -4.58
C ARG A 44 -3.96 8.69 -5.87
N ARG A 45 -3.12 7.67 -5.74
CA ARG A 45 -2.61 6.84 -6.83
C ARG A 45 -2.47 5.40 -6.37
N GLU A 46 -2.73 4.48 -7.27
CA GLU A 46 -2.52 3.06 -7.03
C GLU A 46 -1.09 2.75 -6.54
N GLY A 47 -0.99 1.94 -5.49
CA GLY A 47 0.26 1.58 -4.82
C GLY A 47 0.86 2.67 -3.92
N ALA A 48 0.09 3.71 -3.55
CA ALA A 48 0.51 4.66 -2.51
C ALA A 48 0.40 4.04 -1.12
N VAL A 49 1.39 4.33 -0.27
CA VAL A 49 1.44 3.85 1.11
C VAL A 49 1.09 5.00 2.05
N PHE A 50 0.26 4.70 3.03
CA PHE A 50 -0.23 5.62 4.05
C PHE A 50 0.01 5.04 5.43
N ASP A 51 0.46 5.86 6.36
CA ASP A 51 0.39 5.55 7.78
C ASP A 51 -1.02 5.95 8.24
N VAL A 52 -1.80 4.98 8.68
CA VAL A 52 -3.18 5.18 9.10
C VAL A 52 -3.35 4.90 10.57
N SER A 53 -4.16 5.73 11.22
CA SER A 53 -4.57 5.55 12.61
C SER A 53 -6.01 5.05 12.64
N ILE A 54 -6.22 3.86 13.17
CA ILE A 54 -7.53 3.23 13.31
C ILE A 54 -7.99 3.33 14.76
N ASP A 55 -9.21 3.81 14.98
CA ASP A 55 -9.90 3.72 16.28
C ASP A 55 -11.23 2.99 16.08
N ASP A 56 -11.44 1.91 16.83
CA ASP A 56 -12.66 1.09 16.78
C ASP A 56 -13.03 0.60 15.35
N GLY A 57 -12.02 0.26 14.54
CA GLY A 57 -12.20 -0.21 13.16
C GLY A 57 -12.50 0.88 12.13
N SER A 58 -12.45 2.16 12.52
CA SER A 58 -12.61 3.29 11.61
C SER A 58 -11.30 4.05 11.41
N LEU A 59 -11.05 4.47 10.16
CA LEU A 59 -9.95 5.39 9.84
C LEU A 59 -10.19 6.72 10.53
N VAL A 60 -9.29 7.11 11.41
CA VAL A 60 -9.29 8.43 12.05
C VAL A 60 -8.35 9.38 11.32
N GLU A 61 -7.19 8.90 10.89
CA GLU A 61 -6.16 9.73 10.28
C GLU A 61 -5.38 8.95 9.22
N ALA A 62 -5.00 9.60 8.11
CA ALA A 62 -4.18 9.02 7.05
C ALA A 62 -3.08 9.99 6.62
N THR A 63 -1.83 9.59 6.85
CA THR A 63 -0.64 10.37 6.48
C THR A 63 0.08 9.67 5.34
N TYR A 64 0.26 10.38 4.21
CA TYR A 64 1.01 9.84 3.08
C TYR A 64 2.49 9.65 3.44
N ARG A 65 3.01 8.44 3.26
CA ARG A 65 4.42 8.09 3.48
C ARG A 65 5.11 7.92 2.10
N PRO A 66 5.80 8.94 1.59
CA PRO A 66 6.46 8.89 0.27
C PRO A 66 7.66 7.92 0.21
N GLU A 67 8.12 7.40 1.35
CA GLU A 67 9.39 6.68 1.46
C GLU A 67 9.27 5.16 1.19
N GLU A 68 8.06 4.57 1.27
CA GLU A 68 7.83 3.14 1.00
C GLU A 68 7.31 2.83 -0.43
N THR A 69 7.11 3.83 -1.28
CA THR A 69 6.77 3.59 -2.71
C THR A 69 8.01 3.14 -3.53
N ARG A 70 9.20 3.09 -2.92
CA ARG A 70 10.48 2.80 -3.59
C ARG A 70 11.16 1.47 -3.25
N GLU A 71 10.71 0.70 -2.26
CA GLU A 71 11.44 -0.53 -1.85
C GLU A 71 10.89 -1.86 -2.41
N ARG A 72 9.81 -1.84 -3.22
CA ARG A 72 9.34 -3.05 -3.94
C ARG A 72 9.38 -2.95 -5.46
N ARG A 73 10.14 -1.99 -6.02
CA ARG A 73 10.56 -2.05 -7.42
C ARG A 73 11.87 -2.81 -7.65
N GLU A 74 12.53 -3.30 -6.60
CA GLU A 74 13.84 -3.95 -6.73
C GLU A 74 13.82 -5.49 -6.60
N THR A 75 12.83 -6.13 -5.96
CA THR A 75 12.80 -7.62 -5.91
C THR A 75 12.00 -8.28 -7.05
N ALA A 76 11.84 -7.60 -8.19
CA ALA A 76 11.44 -8.25 -9.44
C ALA A 76 12.62 -8.40 -10.44
N ARG A 77 13.81 -7.87 -10.11
CA ARG A 77 14.98 -7.94 -11.00
C ARG A 77 16.08 -8.91 -10.56
N GLU A 78 16.05 -9.48 -9.36
CA GLU A 78 17.08 -10.44 -8.91
C GLU A 78 16.78 -11.92 -9.20
N ARG A 79 15.65 -12.26 -9.83
CA ARG A 79 15.34 -13.68 -10.18
C ARG A 79 15.44 -14.01 -11.67
N PHE A 80 15.57 -13.03 -12.54
CA PHE A 80 15.69 -13.30 -13.98
C PHE A 80 17.13 -13.55 -14.45
N ASP A 81 18.15 -13.17 -13.67
CA ASP A 81 19.54 -13.46 -14.02
C ASP A 81 19.99 -14.89 -13.66
N ARG A 82 19.31 -15.56 -12.72
CA ARG A 82 19.77 -16.89 -12.23
C ARG A 82 19.41 -18.07 -13.15
N LEU A 83 18.53 -17.90 -14.14
CA LEU A 83 18.12 -19.00 -15.03
C LEU A 83 18.90 -19.05 -16.34
N SER A 84 19.64 -18.00 -16.70
CA SER A 84 20.29 -17.92 -18.01
C SER A 84 21.71 -18.51 -18.07
N GLU A 85 22.17 -19.17 -17.00
CA GLU A 85 23.52 -19.77 -16.93
C GLU A 85 23.55 -21.30 -17.21
N ARG A 86 22.44 -21.99 -17.52
CA ARG A 86 22.44 -23.47 -17.50
C ARG A 86 21.76 -24.27 -18.62
N LEU A 87 21.33 -23.65 -19.71
CA LEU A 87 20.87 -24.29 -20.96
C LEU A 87 20.71 -23.10 -21.92
N ASP A 88 21.53 -22.82 -22.93
CA ASP A 88 22.08 -23.67 -23.98
C ASP A 88 23.38 -23.00 -24.48
N GLU A 89 24.54 -23.62 -24.25
CA GLU A 89 25.50 -24.16 -25.25
C GLU A 89 26.80 -24.62 -24.56
#